data_AF-A0A0G1WEZ2-F1
#
_entry.id   AF-A0A0G1WEZ2-F1
#
_cell.length_a   1.000
_cell.length_b   1.000
_cell.length_c   1.000
_cell.angle_alpha   90.00
_cell.angle_beta   90.00
_cell.angle_gamma   90.00
#
_symmetry.space_group_name_H-M   'P 1'
#
loop_
_entity.id
_entity.type
_entity.pdbx_description
1 polymer ?
#
loop_
_entity_poly.entity_id
_entity_poly.type
_entity_poly.pdbx_seq_one_letter_code
_entity_poly.pdbx_strand_id
1 'polypeptide(L)'
;MDKLTQIASKIIKEQELVIGPLAWSEARKVQGLRVDSQKGEVNISNGDPKATVDRLVAQYERLFGRASHQVCREAAASLVAGLSLAEIPLSLRA
;
A
#
# COMPACT_ATOMS: atom_id res chain seq x y z
N MET A 1 10.59 -10.27 4.32
CA MET A 1 9.97 -8.96 4.06
C MET A 1 9.49 -8.39 5.39
N ASP A 2 9.79 -7.13 5.71
CA ASP A 2 9.21 -6.49 6.90
C ASP A 2 7.70 -6.29 6.74
N LYS A 3 7.02 -6.01 7.86
CA LYS A 3 5.55 -6.00 7.91
C LYS A 3 4.91 -4.87 7.10
N LEU A 4 5.57 -3.71 6.99
CA LEU A 4 5.06 -2.58 6.21
C LEU A 4 5.26 -2.81 4.70
N THR A 5 6.34 -3.47 4.30
CA THR A 5 6.51 -3.91 2.91
C THR A 5 5.47 -4.99 2.54
N GLN A 6 5.12 -5.90 3.47
CA GLN A 6 4.02 -6.86 3.24
C GLN A 6 2.68 -6.15 3.05
N ILE A 7 2.39 -5.12 3.87
CA ILE A 7 1.17 -4.30 3.73
C ILE A 7 1.15 -3.62 2.36
N ALA A 8 2.23 -2.96 1.95
CA ALA A 8 2.31 -2.31 0.64
C ALA A 8 2.10 -3.31 -0.51
N SER A 9 2.73 -4.49 -0.43
CA SER A 9 2.56 -5.56 -1.43
C SER A 9 1.11 -6.04 -1.51
N LYS A 10 0.46 -6.25 -0.37
CA LYS A 10 -0.93 -6.71 -0.31
C LYS A 10 -1.89 -5.66 -0.86
N ILE A 11 -1.70 -4.38 -0.51
CA ILE A 11 -2.48 -3.26 -1.05
C ILE A 11 -2.39 -3.21 -2.58
N ILE A 12 -1.19 -3.28 -3.15
CA ILE A 12 -1.01 -3.19 -4.61
C ILE A 12 -1.73 -4.34 -5.32
N LYS A 13 -1.63 -5.56 -4.78
CA LYS A 13 -2.27 -6.74 -5.35
C LYS A 13 -3.80 -6.66 -5.26
N GLU A 14 -4.36 -6.19 -4.15
CA GLU A 14 -5.81 -6.01 -4.03
C GLU A 14 -6.32 -4.89 -4.96
N GLN A 15 -5.57 -3.79 -5.10
CA GLN A 15 -5.91 -2.76 -6.08
C GLN A 15 -5.85 -3.32 -7.51
N GLU A 16 -4.86 -4.15 -7.84
CA GLU A 16 -4.78 -4.78 -9.16
C GLU A 16 -6.04 -5.61 -9.50
N LEU A 17 -6.63 -6.30 -8.52
CA LEU A 17 -7.88 -7.04 -8.73
C LEU A 17 -9.07 -6.13 -9.07
N VAL A 18 -9.01 -4.85 -8.66
CA VAL A 18 -10.10 -3.87 -8.85
C VAL A 18 -9.87 -2.99 -10.08
N ILE A 19 -8.66 -2.43 -10.24
CA ILE A 19 -8.31 -1.43 -11.26
C ILE A 19 -7.33 -1.96 -12.32
N GLY A 20 -6.98 -3.24 -12.26
CA GLY A 20 -6.10 -3.90 -13.21
C GLY A 20 -4.62 -3.47 -13.11
N PRO A 21 -3.83 -3.65 -14.19
CA PRO A 21 -2.37 -3.44 -14.16
C PRO A 21 -1.96 -1.98 -13.87
N LEU A 22 -2.90 -1.04 -13.95
CA LEU A 22 -2.70 0.34 -13.54
C LEU A 22 -2.28 0.44 -12.06
N ALA A 23 -2.69 -0.50 -11.20
CA ALA A 23 -2.29 -0.53 -9.80
C ALA A 23 -0.76 -0.50 -9.63
N TRP A 24 -0.04 -1.30 -10.42
CA TRP A 24 1.42 -1.34 -10.41
C TRP A 24 2.06 -0.05 -10.95
N SER A 25 1.48 0.53 -12.00
CA SER A 25 1.95 1.79 -12.58
C SER A 25 1.82 2.96 -11.62
N GLU A 26 0.75 2.99 -10.82
CA GLU A 26 0.56 4.01 -9.78
C GLU A 26 1.47 3.79 -8.57
N ALA A 27 1.67 2.54 -8.16
CA ALA A 27 2.60 2.21 -7.07
C ALA A 27 4.03 2.68 -7.37
N ARG A 28 4.48 2.59 -8.63
CA ARG A 28 5.81 3.07 -9.06
C ARG A 28 6.02 4.58 -8.89
N LYS A 29 4.94 5.36 -8.83
CA LYS A 29 5.01 6.82 -8.64
C LYS A 29 5.20 7.20 -7.17
N VAL A 30 5.02 6.26 -6.25
CA VAL A 30 5.14 6.49 -4.82
C VAL A 30 6.61 6.53 -4.44
N GLN A 31 7.09 7.71 -4.04
CA GLN A 31 8.45 7.87 -3.55
C GLN A 31 8.71 6.95 -2.35
N GLY A 32 9.90 6.35 -2.27
CA GLY A 32 10.24 5.38 -1.22
C GLY A 32 9.73 3.96 -1.47
N LEU A 33 9.01 3.73 -2.57
CA LEU A 33 8.53 2.42 -2.98
C LEU A 33 9.21 1.97 -4.28
N ARG A 34 9.81 0.79 -4.27
CA ARG A 34 10.34 0.10 -5.46
C ARG A 34 9.44 -1.07 -5.80
N VAL A 35 9.11 -1.20 -7.07
CA VAL A 35 8.07 -2.13 -7.52
C VAL A 35 8.51 -2.80 -8.82
N ASP A 36 8.52 -4.13 -8.81
CA ASP A 36 8.70 -4.98 -9.98
C ASP A 36 7.40 -5.75 -10.24
N SER A 37 6.59 -5.26 -11.19
CA SER A 37 5.31 -5.86 -11.54
C SER A 37 5.45 -7.18 -12.30
N GLN A 38 6.60 -7.48 -12.90
CA GLN A 38 6.81 -8.76 -13.59
C GLN A 38 7.05 -9.88 -12.60
N LYS A 39 7.75 -9.58 -11.51
CA LYS A 39 8.01 -10.52 -10.41
C LYS A 39 6.98 -10.46 -9.28
N GLY A 40 6.11 -9.44 -9.28
CA GLY A 40 5.18 -9.18 -8.18
C GLY A 40 5.89 -8.77 -6.89
N GLU A 41 7.09 -8.20 -7.02
CA GLU A 41 7.95 -7.81 -5.90
C GLU A 41 7.77 -6.33 -5.55
N VAL A 42 7.75 -6.04 -4.26
CA VAL A 42 7.56 -4.68 -3.72
C VAL A 42 8.59 -4.49 -2.62
N ASN A 43 9.33 -3.40 -2.63
CA ASN A 43 10.29 -3.11 -1.57
C ASN A 43 10.14 -1.66 -1.15
N ILE A 44 9.98 -1.41 0.15
CA ILE A 44 10.11 -0.07 0.68
C ILE A 44 11.61 0.21 0.81
N SER A 45 12.09 1.24 0.10
CA SER A 45 13.50 1.61 0.08
C SER A 45 13.67 3.05 0.53
N ASN A 46 14.50 3.26 1.55
CA ASN A 46 14.91 4.57 2.09
C ASN A 46 13.74 5.51 2.52
N GLY A 47 13.80 6.00 3.76
CA GLY A 47 12.78 6.90 4.33
C GLY A 47 11.86 6.18 5.32
N ASP A 48 10.80 6.88 5.76
CA ASP A 48 9.82 6.34 6.72
C ASP A 48 8.89 5.32 6.04
N PRO A 49 8.91 4.04 6.45
CA PRO A 49 8.05 3.02 5.87
C PRO A 49 6.54 3.28 6.07
N LYS A 50 6.14 3.88 7.19
CA LYS A 50 4.72 4.21 7.43
C LYS A 50 4.25 5.30 6.48
N ALA A 51 5.03 6.37 6.38
CA ALA A 51 4.76 7.45 5.44
C ALA A 51 4.77 6.98 3.98
N THR A 52 5.51 5.91 3.66
CA THR A 52 5.50 5.29 2.33
C THR A 52 4.18 4.57 2.06
N VAL A 53 3.67 3.80 3.03
CA VAL A 53 2.34 3.19 2.92
C VAL A 53 1.24 4.26 2.85
N ASP A 54 1.33 5.32 3.66
CA ASP A 54 0.35 6.42 3.61
C ASP A 54 0.29 7.09 2.24
N ARG A 55 1.45 7.33 1.61
CA ARG A 55 1.51 7.88 0.25
C ARG A 55 0.98 6.91 -0.80
N LEU A 56 1.17 5.60 -0.62
CA LEU A 56 0.59 4.59 -1.50
C LEU A 56 -0.94 4.62 -1.46
N VAL A 57 -1.52 4.66 -0.25
CA VAL A 57 -2.98 4.75 -0.09
C VAL A 57 -3.51 6.05 -0.71
N ALA A 58 -2.86 7.19 -0.43
CA ALA A 58 -3.26 8.48 -1.00
C ALA A 58 -3.15 8.52 -2.54
N GLN A 59 -2.16 7.84 -3.13
CA GLN A 59 -2.00 7.76 -4.58
C GLN A 59 -3.18 7.05 -5.25
N TYR A 60 -3.72 6.00 -4.63
CA TYR A 60 -4.91 5.31 -5.14
C TYR A 60 -6.19 6.08 -4.87
N GLU A 61 -6.34 6.65 -3.67
CA GLU A 61 -7.50 7.47 -3.32
C GLU A 61 -7.65 8.68 -4.25
N ARG A 62 -6.55 9.34 -4.63
CA ARG A 62 -6.59 10.47 -5.57
C ARG A 62 -7.18 10.10 -6.94
N LEU A 63 -7.01 8.86 -7.38
CA LEU A 63 -7.45 8.43 -8.71
C LEU A 63 -8.86 7.85 -8.74
N PHE A 64 -9.23 7.11 -7.70
CA PHE A 64 -10.45 6.30 -7.67
C PHE A 64 -11.36 6.64 -6.48
N GLY A 65 -11.01 7.70 -5.74
CA GLY A 65 -11.77 8.20 -4.60
C GLY A 65 -11.75 7.26 -3.41
N ARG A 66 -12.72 7.47 -2.51
CA ARG A 66 -12.83 6.77 -1.22
C ARG A 66 -13.01 5.25 -1.36
N ALA A 67 -13.49 4.77 -2.50
CA ALA A 67 -13.62 3.33 -2.76
C ALA A 67 -12.24 2.64 -2.75
N SER A 68 -11.24 3.20 -3.41
CA SER A 68 -9.88 2.64 -3.37
C SER A 68 -9.25 2.74 -1.99
N HIS A 69 -9.53 3.79 -1.21
CA HIS A 69 -9.08 3.84 0.18
C HIS A 69 -9.65 2.66 1.00
N GLN A 70 -10.93 2.35 0.83
CA GLN A 70 -11.57 1.23 1.52
C GLN A 70 -10.93 -0.11 1.15
N VAL A 71 -10.65 -0.33 -0.14
CA VAL A 71 -9.91 -1.51 -0.63
C VAL A 71 -8.53 -1.62 0.04
N CYS A 72 -7.80 -0.50 0.16
CA CYS A 72 -6.51 -0.49 0.89
C CYS A 72 -6.66 -0.92 2.35
N ARG A 73 -7.68 -0.41 3.05
CA ARG A 73 -7.95 -0.72 4.45
C ARG A 73 -8.30 -2.20 4.65
N GLU A 74 -9.15 -2.74 3.79
CA GLU A 74 -9.53 -4.16 3.82
C GLU A 74 -8.34 -5.07 3.50
N ALA A 75 -7.53 -4.71 2.51
CA ALA A 75 -6.32 -5.43 2.14
C ALA A 75 -5.33 -5.55 3.31
N ALA A 76 -5.20 -4.48 4.10
CA ALA A 76 -4.25 -4.42 5.20
C ALA A 76 -4.77 -5.00 6.52
N ALA A 77 -6.09 -5.17 6.69
CA ALA A 77 -6.75 -5.41 7.98
C ALA A 77 -6.12 -6.53 8.83
N SER A 78 -5.80 -7.68 8.23
CA SER A 78 -5.19 -8.81 8.95
C SER A 78 -3.73 -8.55 9.35
N LEU A 79 -3.01 -7.72 8.59
CA LEU A 79 -1.61 -7.37 8.85
C LEU A 79 -1.51 -6.28 9.94
N VAL A 80 -2.40 -5.27 9.92
CA VAL A 80 -2.43 -4.23 10.96
C VAL A 80 -2.92 -4.75 12.31
N ALA A 81 -3.73 -5.82 12.36
CA ALA A 81 -4.20 -6.41 13.62
C ALA A 81 -3.07 -6.87 14.56
N GLY A 82 -1.87 -7.12 14.04
CA GLY A 82 -0.69 -7.49 14.82
C GLY A 82 0.36 -6.38 14.91
N LEU A 83 -0.04 -5.11 14.85
CA LEU A 83 0.82 -3.93 15.04
C LEU A 83 0.29 -3.10 16.21
N SER A 84 1.18 -2.41 16.93
CA SER A 84 0.78 -1.38 17.88
C SER A 84 0.27 -0.14 17.14
N LEU A 85 -0.57 0.68 17.80
CA LEU A 85 -1.15 1.88 17.18
C LEU A 85 -0.09 2.85 16.61
N ALA A 86 1.08 2.92 17.24
CA ALA A 86 2.19 3.75 16.80
C ALA A 86 2.84 3.26 15.49
N GLU A 87 2.71 1.97 15.18
CA GLU A 87 3.26 1.32 13.99
C GLU A 87 2.29 1.33 12.80
N ILE A 88 0.99 1.55 13.05
CA ILE A 88 -0.03 1.60 12.00
C ILE A 88 0.10 2.91 11.19
N PRO A 89 0.24 2.83 9.85
CA PRO A 89 0.15 3.99 8.95
C PRO A 89 -1.16 4.76 9.16
N LEU A 90 -1.11 6.09 9.13
CA LEU A 90 -2.25 6.93 9.49
C LEU A 90 -3.50 6.63 8.64
N SER A 91 -3.30 6.42 7.34
CA SER A 91 -4.35 6.07 6.36
C SER A 91 -5.04 4.73 6.65
N LEU A 92 -4.43 3.86 7.44
CA LEU A 92 -4.95 2.52 7.76
C LEU A 92 -5.47 2.42 9.20
N ARG A 93 -5.48 3.52 9.96
CA ARG A 93 -6.04 3.53 11.30
C ARG A 93 -7.56 3.40 11.24
N ALA A 94 -8.10 2.66 12.21
CA ALA A 94 -9.51 2.33 12.29
C ALA A 94 -10.36 3.56 12.62
#